data_AF-A0A820HSL2-F1
#
_entry.id   AF-A0A820HSL2-F1
#
_cell.length_a   1.000
_cell.length_b   1.000
_cell.length_c   1.000
_cell.angle_alpha   90.00
_cell.angle_beta   90.00
_cell.angle_gamma   90.00
#
_symmetry.space_group_name_H-M   'P 1'
#
loop_
_entity.id
_entity.type
_entity.pdbx_description
1 polymer ?
#
loop_
_entity_poly.entity_id
_entity_poly.type
_entity_poly.pdbx_seq_one_letter_code
_entity_poly.pdbx_strand_id
1 'polypeptide(L)'
;LQWLLVNGIQAQEGRVVGRMQLYSVERKVSQPIEGHAAAFTQFKLEANKKLSTLFSFAVRGPQGGKLHIIEVGTPAPDNQPFQKKAIDVQFPAEAPNDFPVAMQTSAKHGVIYLVTKYGYVHVFDIESGTLIYVNRISACTMFVKA
;
A
#
# COMPACT_ATOMS: atom_id res chain seq x y z
N LEU A 1 -4.31 -3.14 18.80
CA LEU A 1 -3.70 -3.39 17.47
C LEU A 1 -3.86 -4.87 17.15
N GLN A 2 -4.69 -5.24 16.16
CA GLN A 2 -4.94 -6.65 15.81
C GLN A 2 -4.00 -7.17 14.70
N TRP A 3 -3.37 -6.25 13.97
CA TRP A 3 -2.48 -6.53 12.85
C TRP A 3 -1.16 -5.79 13.04
N LEU A 4 -0.05 -6.45 12.74
CA LEU A 4 1.30 -5.89 12.77
C LEU A 4 1.95 -6.12 11.41
N LEU A 5 2.81 -5.21 11.00
CA LEU A 5 3.60 -5.33 9.78
C LEU A 5 5.07 -5.08 10.09
N VAL A 6 5.93 -5.97 9.62
CA VAL A 6 7.37 -5.72 9.49
C VAL A 6 7.69 -5.63 8.01
N ASN A 7 8.48 -4.64 7.62
CA ASN A 7 8.92 -4.42 6.24
C ASN A 7 10.45 -4.31 6.22
N GLY A 8 11.08 -5.03 5.31
CA GLY A 8 12.50 -4.92 4.98
C GLY A 8 12.71 -4.91 3.47
N ILE A 9 13.86 -4.39 3.05
CA ILE A 9 14.28 -4.40 1.65
C ILE A 9 15.60 -5.14 1.49
N GLN A 10 15.79 -5.78 0.34
CA GLN A 10 17.00 -6.50 -0.01
C GLN A 10 17.41 -6.15 -1.44
N ALA A 11 18.71 -5.97 -1.68
CA ALA A 11 19.24 -5.90 -3.05
C ALA A 11 19.36 -7.32 -3.62
N GLN A 12 18.74 -7.56 -4.77
CA GLN A 12 18.78 -8.85 -5.48
C GLN A 12 18.77 -8.60 -6.98
N GLU A 13 19.72 -9.17 -7.72
CA GLU A 13 19.75 -9.13 -9.20
C GLU A 13 19.62 -7.71 -9.79
N GLY A 14 20.28 -6.72 -9.16
CA GLY A 14 20.25 -5.33 -9.61
C GLY A 14 18.97 -4.55 -9.29
N ARG A 15 17.99 -5.17 -8.61
CA ARG A 15 16.77 -4.49 -8.11
C ARG A 15 16.69 -4.50 -6.59
N VAL A 16 15.82 -3.65 -6.05
CA VAL A 16 15.42 -3.68 -4.63
C VAL A 16 14.16 -4.52 -4.52
N VAL A 17 14.20 -5.57 -3.70
CA VAL A 17 13.07 -6.45 -3.39
C VAL A 17 12.53 -6.08 -2.02
N GLY A 18 11.24 -5.78 -1.96
CA GLY A 18 10.55 -5.54 -0.70
C GLY A 18 10.00 -6.82 -0.11
N ARG A 19 10.23 -7.04 1.18
CA ARG A 19 9.75 -8.20 1.94
C ARG A 19 8.96 -7.70 3.14
N MET A 20 7.70 -8.12 3.20
CA MET A 20 6.81 -7.79 4.30
C MET A 20 6.37 -9.06 5.03
N GLN A 21 6.21 -8.95 6.33
CA GLN A 21 5.58 -9.96 7.17
C GLN A 21 4.35 -9.32 7.81
N LEU A 22 3.17 -9.74 7.37
CA LEU A 22 1.89 -9.35 7.96
C LEU A 22 1.53 -10.38 9.04
N TYR A 23 1.41 -9.93 10.29
CA TYR A 23 1.08 -10.78 11.43
C TYR A 23 -0.30 -10.44 12.00
N SER A 24 -1.13 -11.47 12.17
CA SER A 24 -2.39 -11.38 12.92
C SER A 24 -2.15 -11.74 14.37
N VAL A 25 -2.39 -10.78 15.27
CA VAL A 25 -2.25 -11.00 16.73
C VAL A 25 -3.32 -11.98 17.22
N GLU A 26 -4.55 -11.85 16.70
CA GLU A 26 -5.68 -12.71 17.07
C GLU A 26 -5.48 -14.16 16.61
N ARG A 27 -5.13 -14.35 15.34
CA ARG A 27 -4.97 -15.70 14.75
C ARG A 27 -3.60 -16.31 15.04
N LYS A 28 -2.64 -15.53 15.56
CA LYS A 28 -1.24 -15.91 15.78
C LYS A 28 -0.54 -16.48 14.53
N VAL A 29 -0.88 -15.95 13.36
CA VAL A 29 -0.36 -16.40 12.06
C VAL A 29 0.35 -15.25 11.36
N SER A 30 1.48 -15.57 10.71
CA SER A 30 2.22 -14.65 9.82
C SER A 30 2.00 -15.03 8.36
N GLN A 31 1.91 -14.02 7.50
CA GLN A 31 1.91 -14.18 6.05
C GLN A 31 3.07 -13.39 5.44
N PRO A 32 3.97 -14.04 4.67
CA PRO A 32 4.97 -13.33 3.88
C PRO A 32 4.33 -12.70 2.64
N ILE A 33 4.69 -11.46 2.35
CA ILE A 33 4.19 -10.69 1.20
C ILE A 33 5.38 -9.99 0.52
N GLU A 34 5.47 -10.03 -0.81
CA GLU A 34 6.40 -9.17 -1.54
C GLU A 34 5.81 -7.77 -1.65
N GLY A 35 6.50 -6.76 -1.10
CA GLY A 35 6.12 -5.37 -1.25
C GLY A 35 7.03 -4.42 -0.50
N HIS A 36 7.04 -3.17 -0.96
CA HIS A 36 8.05 -2.18 -0.60
C HIS A 36 7.53 -1.14 0.38
N ALA A 37 6.26 -0.77 0.30
CA ALA A 37 5.64 0.21 1.18
C ALA A 37 4.20 -0.19 1.47
N ALA A 38 3.71 0.08 2.67
CA ALA A 38 2.36 -0.28 3.07
C ALA A 38 1.82 0.62 4.18
N ALA A 39 0.51 0.64 4.34
CA ALA A 39 -0.19 1.36 5.39
C ALA A 39 -1.49 0.63 5.78
N PHE A 40 -1.90 0.77 7.04
CA PHE A 40 -3.24 0.39 7.48
C PHE A 40 -4.13 1.61 7.53
N THR A 41 -5.41 1.42 7.23
CA THR A 41 -6.42 2.48 7.40
C THR A 41 -7.71 1.91 7.95
N GLN A 42 -8.41 2.70 8.76
CA GLN A 42 -9.81 2.45 9.07
C GLN A 42 -10.66 3.19 8.03
N PHE A 43 -11.47 2.48 7.28
CA PHE A 43 -12.29 3.04 6.20
C PHE A 43 -13.72 2.57 6.30
N LYS A 44 -14.69 3.49 6.18
CA LYS A 44 -16.10 3.14 6.18
C LYS A 44 -16.58 3.10 4.73
N LEU A 45 -16.89 1.90 4.24
CA LEU A 45 -17.54 1.74 2.94
C LEU A 45 -18.91 2.40 2.96
N GLU A 46 -19.34 2.98 1.83
CA GLU A 46 -20.59 3.74 1.75
C GLU A 46 -21.81 2.91 2.19
N ALA A 47 -21.85 1.64 1.77
CA ALA A 47 -22.91 0.70 2.12
C ALA A 47 -22.83 0.13 3.56
N ASN A 48 -21.75 0.41 4.29
CA ASN A 48 -21.48 -0.19 5.60
C ASN A 48 -21.75 0.75 6.76
N LYS A 49 -22.12 0.17 7.91
CA LYS A 49 -22.33 0.92 9.16
C LYS A 49 -21.04 1.08 9.95
N LYS A 50 -20.18 0.08 9.92
CA LYS A 50 -18.94 0.02 10.71
C LYS A 50 -17.71 0.18 9.82
N LEU A 51 -16.60 0.57 10.44
CA LEU A 51 -15.30 0.68 9.77
C LEU A 51 -14.76 -0.71 9.40
N SER A 52 -14.14 -0.79 8.23
CA SER A 52 -13.31 -1.89 7.77
C SER A 52 -11.84 -1.55 8.03
N THR A 53 -11.05 -2.56 8.42
CA THR A 53 -9.59 -2.41 8.52
C THR A 53 -8.99 -2.79 7.18
N LEU A 54 -8.49 -1.79 6.45
CA LEU A 54 -7.83 -2.00 5.17
C LEU A 54 -6.31 -2.04 5.36
N PHE A 55 -5.67 -2.94 4.63
CA PHE A 55 -4.24 -3.03 4.45
C PHE A 55 -3.92 -2.72 2.99
N SER A 56 -3.21 -1.62 2.76
CA SER A 56 -2.75 -1.20 1.45
C SER A 56 -1.26 -1.44 1.35
N PHE A 57 -0.79 -2.02 0.26
CA PHE A 57 0.65 -2.20 0.02
C PHE A 57 0.99 -2.07 -1.46
N ALA A 58 2.16 -1.51 -1.73
CA ALA A 58 2.68 -1.29 -3.07
C ALA A 58 3.99 -2.03 -3.27
N VAL A 59 4.18 -2.53 -4.48
CA VAL A 59 5.36 -3.31 -4.89
C VAL A 59 5.78 -2.91 -6.29
N ARG A 60 7.08 -2.90 -6.58
CA ARG A 60 7.60 -2.98 -7.96
C ARG A 60 8.34 -4.31 -8.13
N GLY A 61 7.61 -5.30 -8.66
CA GLY A 61 8.12 -6.65 -8.89
C GLY A 61 8.53 -6.87 -10.36
N PRO A 62 8.88 -8.11 -10.73
CA PRO A 62 9.18 -8.47 -12.12
C PRO A 62 8.03 -8.19 -13.11
N GLN A 63 6.78 -8.22 -12.61
CA GLN A 63 5.57 -7.93 -13.39
C GLN A 63 5.21 -6.43 -13.38
N GLY A 64 6.11 -5.56 -12.91
CA GLY A 64 5.88 -4.12 -12.82
C GLY A 64 5.37 -3.67 -11.45
N GLY A 65 4.82 -2.45 -11.43
CA GLY A 65 4.30 -1.81 -10.25
C GLY A 65 2.86 -2.21 -9.94
N LYS A 66 2.56 -2.59 -8.70
CA LYS A 66 1.19 -2.87 -8.25
C LYS A 66 0.90 -2.20 -6.91
N LEU A 67 -0.32 -1.70 -6.76
CA LEU A 67 -0.93 -1.29 -5.49
C LEU A 67 -2.06 -2.28 -5.17
N HIS A 68 -1.98 -2.91 -4.02
CA HIS A 68 -3.01 -3.77 -3.48
C HIS A 68 -3.73 -3.07 -2.33
N ILE A 69 -5.06 -3.21 -2.29
CA ILE A 69 -5.90 -2.75 -1.18
C ILE A 69 -6.78 -3.94 -0.79
N ILE A 70 -6.63 -4.43 0.43
CA ILE A 70 -7.38 -5.58 0.95
C ILE A 70 -7.96 -5.25 2.31
N GLU A 71 -9.11 -5.82 2.64
CA GLU A 71 -9.59 -5.87 4.02
C GLU A 71 -8.89 -7.02 4.76
N VAL A 72 -8.47 -6.73 5.99
CA VAL A 72 -7.83 -7.71 6.87
C VAL A 72 -8.71 -7.95 8.09
N GLY A 73 -8.79 -9.22 8.50
CA GLY A 73 -9.68 -9.66 9.57
C GLY A 73 -11.03 -10.13 9.06
N THR A 74 -11.93 -10.34 10.00
CA THR A 74 -13.31 -10.71 9.69
C THR A 74 -14.13 -9.41 9.60
N PRO A 75 -14.86 -9.16 8.50
CA PRO A 75 -15.77 -8.02 8.42
C PRO A 75 -16.72 -7.99 9.61
N ALA A 76 -17.04 -6.79 10.09
CA ALA A 76 -17.98 -6.67 11.20
C ALA A 76 -19.36 -7.25 10.83
N PRO A 77 -20.15 -7.74 11.80
CA PRO A 77 -21.52 -8.17 11.52
C PRO A 77 -22.30 -7.08 10.81
N ASP A 78 -23.02 -7.46 9.76
CA ASP A 78 -23.82 -6.62 8.85
C ASP A 78 -23.02 -5.68 7.92
N ASN A 79 -21.69 -5.78 7.88
CA ASN A 79 -20.88 -5.11 6.84
C ASN A 79 -20.74 -6.01 5.60
N GLN A 80 -20.79 -5.39 4.43
CA GLN A 80 -20.30 -6.00 3.19
C GLN A 80 -18.76 -6.00 3.19
N PRO A 81 -18.11 -7.10 2.77
CA PRO A 81 -16.65 -7.15 2.70
C PRO A 81 -16.12 -6.20 1.64
N PHE A 82 -14.95 -5.62 1.89
CA PHE A 82 -14.23 -4.83 0.89
C PHE A 82 -13.79 -5.73 -0.27
N GLN A 83 -14.17 -5.37 -1.48
CA GLN A 83 -13.68 -6.05 -2.67
C GLN A 83 -12.21 -5.67 -2.92
N LYS A 84 -11.30 -6.65 -2.76
CA LYS A 84 -9.87 -6.48 -3.03
C LYS A 84 -9.62 -5.72 -4.34
N LYS A 85 -8.75 -4.72 -4.27
CA LYS A 85 -8.26 -3.99 -5.45
C LYS A 85 -6.79 -4.33 -5.73
N ALA A 86 -6.45 -4.41 -7.01
CA ALA A 86 -5.09 -4.61 -7.50
C ALA A 86 -4.90 -3.70 -8.71
N ILE A 87 -4.18 -2.60 -8.53
CA ILE A 87 -4.05 -1.51 -9.49
C ILE A 87 -2.62 -1.44 -9.99
N ASP A 88 -2.45 -1.19 -11.29
CA ASP A 88 -1.14 -0.92 -11.86
C ASP A 88 -0.59 0.43 -11.39
N VAL A 89 0.65 0.41 -10.89
CA VAL A 89 1.42 1.61 -10.57
C VAL A 89 2.42 1.81 -11.70
N GLN A 90 2.17 2.82 -12.53
CA GLN A 90 3.05 3.14 -13.65
C GLN A 90 4.28 3.89 -13.16
N PHE A 91 5.44 3.48 -13.66
CA PHE A 91 6.72 4.15 -13.43
C PHE A 91 7.23 4.67 -14.78
N PRO A 92 7.73 5.92 -14.84
CA PRO A 92 8.29 6.47 -16.08
C PRO A 92 9.50 5.67 -16.60
N ALA A 93 9.72 5.68 -17.92
CA ALA A 93 10.79 4.92 -18.56
C ALA A 93 12.19 5.39 -18.13
N GLU A 94 12.33 6.68 -17.84
CA GLU A 94 13.54 7.31 -17.30
C GLU A 94 13.84 6.92 -15.84
N ALA A 95 12.93 6.21 -15.17
CA ALA A 95 13.03 5.80 -13.77
C ALA A 95 13.04 4.26 -13.61
N PRO A 96 13.97 3.53 -14.25
CA PRO A 96 13.95 2.06 -14.30
C PRO A 96 14.14 1.41 -12.92
N ASN A 97 14.89 2.07 -12.03
CA ASN A 97 15.21 1.57 -10.69
C ASN A 97 14.42 2.26 -9.57
N ASP A 98 13.37 3.00 -9.92
CA ASP A 98 12.48 3.61 -8.94
C ASP A 98 11.58 2.55 -8.31
N PHE A 99 11.14 2.74 -7.07
CA PHE A 99 10.24 1.81 -6.38
C PHE A 99 9.53 2.53 -5.24
N PRO A 100 8.41 2.00 -4.71
CA PRO A 100 7.71 2.61 -3.58
C PRO A 100 8.59 2.63 -2.33
N VAL A 101 8.69 3.77 -1.65
CA VAL A 101 9.51 3.90 -0.42
C VAL A 101 8.67 4.22 0.82
N ALA A 102 7.55 4.92 0.64
CA ALA A 102 6.67 5.26 1.74
C ALA A 102 5.21 5.26 1.27
N MET A 103 4.32 4.89 2.17
CA MET A 103 2.88 4.95 1.97
C MET A 103 2.23 5.55 3.21
N GLN A 104 1.27 6.44 2.99
CA GLN A 104 0.42 7.01 4.03
C GLN A 104 -1.03 7.03 3.54
N THR A 105 -1.98 6.93 4.46
CA THR A 105 -3.41 6.98 4.14
C THR A 105 -4.06 8.13 4.87
N SER A 106 -5.04 8.77 4.22
CA SER A 106 -5.87 9.80 4.81
C SER A 106 -7.31 9.31 4.85
N ALA A 107 -7.72 8.76 5.99
CA ALA A 107 -9.10 8.30 6.20
C ALA A 107 -10.12 9.43 6.02
N LYS A 108 -9.76 10.68 6.38
CA LYS A 108 -10.63 11.87 6.21
C LYS A 108 -11.01 12.12 4.75
N HIS A 109 -10.09 11.87 3.83
CA HIS A 109 -10.26 12.19 2.40
C HIS A 109 -10.42 10.94 1.53
N GLY A 110 -10.31 9.74 2.11
CA GLY A 110 -10.39 8.49 1.35
C GLY A 110 -9.24 8.27 0.38
N VAL A 111 -8.02 8.76 0.67
CA VAL A 111 -6.88 8.65 -0.28
C VAL A 111 -5.65 7.95 0.29
N ILE A 112 -4.88 7.31 -0.59
CA ILE A 112 -3.53 6.77 -0.37
C ILE A 112 -2.52 7.70 -1.03
N TYR A 113 -1.53 8.14 -0.25
CA TYR A 113 -0.32 8.78 -0.74
C TYR A 113 0.78 7.73 -0.85
N LEU A 114 1.31 7.55 -2.05
CA LEU A 114 2.43 6.67 -2.34
C LEU A 114 3.61 7.51 -2.81
N VAL A 115 4.74 7.40 -2.11
CA VAL A 115 5.98 8.08 -2.47
C VAL A 115 6.97 7.06 -3.02
N THR A 116 7.66 7.42 -4.09
CA THR A 116 8.70 6.59 -4.72
C THR A 116 10.11 7.08 -4.38
N LYS A 117 11.11 6.23 -4.57
CA LYS A 117 12.52 6.54 -4.32
C LYS A 117 13.00 7.77 -5.09
N TYR A 118 12.49 7.98 -6.30
CA TYR A 118 12.88 9.11 -7.15
C TYR A 118 12.03 10.38 -6.94
N GLY A 119 11.19 10.39 -5.90
CA GLY A 119 10.46 11.56 -5.45
C GLY A 119 9.13 11.79 -6.18
N TYR A 120 8.59 10.76 -6.84
CA TYR A 120 7.22 10.81 -7.32
C TYR A 120 6.24 10.61 -6.17
N VAL A 121 5.16 11.39 -6.18
CA VAL A 121 3.98 11.16 -5.35
C VAL A 121 2.84 10.74 -6.24
N HIS A 122 2.22 9.63 -5.88
CA HIS A 122 0.96 9.17 -6.45
C HIS A 122 -0.13 9.30 -5.38
N VAL A 123 -1.30 9.78 -5.79
CA VAL A 123 -2.48 9.87 -4.94
C VAL A 123 -3.53 8.96 -5.53
N PHE A 124 -3.98 7.96 -4.76
CA PHE A 124 -5.03 7.03 -5.17
C PHE A 124 -6.27 7.19 -4.29
N ASP A 125 -7.44 7.01 -4.86
CA ASP A 125 -8.67 6.78 -4.11
C ASP A 125 -8.63 5.40 -3.43
N ILE A 126 -9.00 5.32 -2.15
CA ILE A 126 -8.94 4.07 -1.35
C ILE A 126 -9.99 3.06 -1.80
N GLU A 127 -11.19 3.52 -2.13
CA GLU A 127 -12.34 2.63 -2.38
C GLU A 127 -12.27 1.99 -3.76
N SER A 128 -12.02 2.80 -4.79
CA SER A 128 -11.91 2.36 -6.18
C SER A 128 -10.49 1.93 -6.58
N GLY A 129 -9.46 2.49 -5.93
CA GLY A 129 -8.07 2.36 -6.36
C GLY A 129 -7.67 3.30 -7.50
N THR A 130 -8.54 4.23 -7.91
CA THR A 130 -8.30 5.12 -9.04
C THR A 130 -7.13 6.07 -8.76
N LEU A 131 -6.21 6.20 -9.73
CA LEU A 131 -5.15 7.21 -9.66
C LEU A 131 -5.76 8.62 -9.85
N ILE A 132 -5.63 9.46 -8.84
CA ILE A 132 -6.11 10.85 -8.84
C ILE A 132 -5.02 11.80 -9.35
N TYR A 133 -3.78 11.60 -8.90
CA TYR A 133 -2.68 12.50 -9.21
C TYR A 133 -1.33 11.77 -9.21
N VAL A 134 -0.44 12.19 -10.10
CA VAL A 134 0.97 11.80 -10.08
C VAL A 134 1.84 12.98 -10.47
N ASN A 135 2.90 13.25 -9.69
CA ASN A 135 3.93 14.21 -10.07
C ASN A 135 5.22 13.98 -9.29
N ARG A 136 6.34 14.45 -9.83
CA ARG A 136 7.62 14.47 -9.14
C ARG A 136 7.72 15.72 -8.27
N ILE A 137 7.80 15.52 -6.95
CA ILE A 137 7.87 16.63 -5.98
C ILE A 137 9.27 16.84 -5.42
N SER A 138 10.19 15.89 -5.63
CA SER A 138 11.56 15.98 -5.14
C SER A 138 12.54 15.34 -6.13
N ALA A 139 13.72 15.97 -6.27
CA ALA A 139 14.86 15.37 -6.97
C ALA A 139 15.66 14.43 -6.06
N CYS A 140 15.55 14.59 -4.74
CA CYS A 140 16.20 13.76 -3.72
C CYS A 140 15.27 12.66 -3.22
N THR A 141 15.84 11.52 -2.81
CA THR A 141 15.07 10.43 -2.21
C THR A 141 14.43 10.88 -0.90
N MET A 142 13.11 10.73 -0.83
CA MET A 142 12.30 11.05 0.34
C MET A 142 12.03 9.78 1.14
N PHE A 143 12.72 9.59 2.26
CA PHE A 143 12.32 8.61 3.27
C PHE A 143 11.34 9.30 4.22
N VAL A 144 10.05 9.04 4.06
CA VAL A 144 9.04 9.59 4.96
C VAL A 144 8.97 8.69 6.19
N LYS A 145 9.25 9.25 7.36
CA LYS A 145 9.09 8.57 8.66
C LYS A 145 7.70 8.96 9.20
N ALA A 146 6.88 7.97 9.50
CA ALA A 146 5.64 8.13 10.26
C ALA A 146 5.93 8.21 11.77
#